data_AF-D3JY05-F1
#
_entry.id   AF-D3JY05-F1
#
_cell.length_a   1.000
_cell.length_b   1.000
_cell.length_c   1.000
_cell.angle_alpha   90.00
_cell.angle_beta   90.00
_cell.angle_gamma   90.00
#
_symmetry.space_group_name_H-M   'P 1'
#
loop_
_entity.id
_entity.type
_entity.pdbx_description
1 polymer ?
#
loop_
_entity_poly.entity_id
_entity_poly.type
_entity_poly.pdbx_seq_one_letter_code
_entity_poly.pdbx_strand_id
1 'polypeptide(L)'
;SFSVVVVFIVLTHTLAQVEGQCILSPELCSMDDDDFDVIFDTCKEFSQGNAIPTPDDLCCQQLNSLSGDCLCKGFQVHLSILPPDYNLTAPLQLPRNCGFPLDPPGCSCGSYTFPS
;
A
#
# COMPACT_ATOMS: atom_id res chain seq x y z
N SER A 1 -54.24 2.85 -21.60
CA SER A 1 -53.30 3.82 -21.02
C SER A 1 -52.18 3.05 -20.36
N PHE A 2 -50.96 3.16 -20.87
CA PHE A 2 -49.81 2.35 -20.44
C PHE A 2 -49.07 3.10 -19.32
N SER A 3 -49.03 2.51 -18.12
CA SER A 3 -48.20 3.02 -17.02
C SER A 3 -46.75 2.59 -17.23
N VAL A 4 -45.87 3.56 -17.45
CA VAL A 4 -44.43 3.34 -17.55
C VAL A 4 -43.86 3.35 -16.12
N VAL A 5 -43.50 2.18 -15.61
CA VAL A 5 -42.77 2.06 -14.35
C VAL A 5 -41.30 2.37 -14.64
N VAL A 6 -40.84 3.53 -14.17
CA VAL A 6 -39.43 3.92 -14.24
C VAL A 6 -38.69 3.14 -13.15
N VAL A 7 -38.00 2.08 -13.56
CA VAL A 7 -37.09 1.34 -12.68
C VAL A 7 -35.79 2.12 -12.60
N PHE A 8 -35.60 2.85 -11.50
CA PHE A 8 -34.29 3.37 -11.12
C PHE A 8 -33.40 2.19 -10.72
N ILE A 9 -32.61 1.70 -11.67
CA ILE A 9 -31.51 0.79 -11.36
C ILE A 9 -30.42 1.66 -10.72
N VAL A 10 -30.50 1.83 -9.40
CA VAL A 10 -29.37 2.32 -8.63
C VAL A 10 -28.34 1.19 -8.68
N LEU A 11 -27.31 1.35 -9.52
CA LEU A 11 -26.07 0.56 -9.43
C LEU A 11 -25.37 0.95 -8.11
N THR A 12 -25.93 0.51 -6.99
CA THR A 12 -25.13 0.35 -5.77
C THR A 12 -24.15 -0.75 -6.11
N HIS A 13 -22.93 -0.35 -6.49
CA HIS A 13 -21.78 -1.23 -6.38
C HIS A 13 -21.78 -1.68 -4.94
N THR A 14 -22.16 -2.94 -4.77
CA THR A 14 -22.08 -3.66 -3.53
C THR A 14 -20.63 -3.61 -3.09
N LEU A 15 -20.31 -2.62 -2.25
CA LEU A 15 -19.27 -2.77 -1.24
C LEU A 15 -19.72 -3.96 -0.41
N ALA A 16 -19.33 -5.15 -0.86
CA ALA A 16 -19.17 -6.27 0.02
C ALA A 16 -18.16 -5.79 1.06
N GLN A 17 -18.68 -5.25 2.17
CA GLN A 17 -17.97 -5.24 3.43
C GLN A 17 -17.74 -6.72 3.76
N VAL A 18 -16.63 -7.25 3.25
CA VAL A 18 -16.01 -8.43 3.80
C VAL A 18 -15.52 -7.97 5.17
N GLU A 19 -16.29 -8.24 6.21
CA GLU A 19 -15.84 -8.09 7.58
C GLU A 19 -14.50 -8.83 7.73
N GLY A 20 -13.41 -8.08 7.91
CA GLY A 20 -12.15 -8.62 8.44
C GLY A 20 -10.90 -8.56 7.56
N GLN A 21 -10.94 -8.05 6.32
CA GLN A 21 -9.72 -7.89 5.51
C GLN A 21 -9.40 -6.42 5.30
N CYS A 22 -8.28 -5.95 5.83
CA CYS A 22 -7.76 -4.61 5.54
C CYS A 22 -7.37 -4.54 4.06
N ILE A 23 -8.03 -3.67 3.29
CA ILE A 23 -7.69 -3.41 1.88
C ILE A 23 -7.25 -1.96 1.77
N LEU A 24 -6.01 -1.76 1.33
CA LEU A 24 -5.44 -0.44 1.07
C LEU A 24 -5.72 -0.08 -0.39
N SER A 25 -6.11 1.17 -0.63
CA SER A 25 -6.42 1.64 -1.97
C SER A 25 -5.46 2.76 -2.37
N PRO A 26 -4.60 2.54 -3.37
CA PRO A 26 -3.56 3.51 -3.75
C PRO A 26 -4.18 4.81 -4.29
N GLU A 27 -5.41 4.77 -4.79
CA GLU A 27 -6.16 5.93 -5.26
C GLU A 27 -6.57 6.90 -4.14
N LEU A 28 -6.58 6.45 -2.88
CA LEU A 28 -6.86 7.30 -1.72
C LEU A 28 -5.61 8.06 -1.25
N CYS A 29 -4.43 7.72 -1.76
CA CYS A 29 -3.23 8.48 -1.48
C CYS A 29 -3.14 9.75 -2.33
N SER A 30 -3.02 10.90 -1.66
CA SER A 30 -2.89 12.21 -2.30
C SER A 30 -1.45 12.64 -2.59
N MET A 31 -0.45 11.79 -2.33
CA MET A 31 0.95 12.08 -2.65
C MET A 31 1.25 11.83 -4.12
N ASP A 32 2.11 12.65 -4.70
CA ASP A 32 2.56 12.49 -6.07
C ASP A 32 3.57 11.33 -6.20
N ASP A 33 3.67 10.76 -7.40
CA ASP A 33 4.51 9.58 -7.64
C ASP A 33 6.01 9.89 -7.40
N ASP A 34 6.44 11.11 -7.73
CA ASP A 34 7.82 11.59 -7.55
C ASP A 34 8.22 11.72 -6.06
N ASP A 35 7.26 11.96 -5.16
CA ASP A 35 7.53 12.05 -3.72
C ASP A 35 7.93 10.68 -3.13
N PHE A 36 7.47 9.59 -3.76
CA PHE A 36 7.82 8.23 -3.34
C PHE A 36 9.25 7.87 -3.70
N ASP A 37 9.82 8.41 -4.77
CA ASP A 37 11.21 8.13 -5.16
C ASP A 37 12.18 8.54 -4.04
N VAL A 38 11.94 9.69 -3.40
CA VAL A 38 12.76 10.15 -2.26
C VAL A 38 12.68 9.18 -1.08
N ILE A 39 11.48 8.67 -0.79
CA ILE A 39 11.26 7.72 0.31
C ILE A 39 11.93 6.38 0.01
N PHE A 40 11.76 5.85 -1.20
CA PHE A 40 12.35 4.57 -1.59
C PHE A 40 13.87 4.64 -1.74
N ASP A 41 14.44 5.78 -2.19
CA ASP A 41 15.89 5.96 -2.21
C ASP A 41 16.48 5.96 -0.80
N THR A 42 15.79 6.60 0.16
CA THR A 42 16.18 6.57 1.58
C THR A 42 16.10 5.16 2.16
N CYS A 43 15.17 4.34 1.65
CA CYS A 43 14.95 2.97 2.08
C CYS A 43 15.70 1.89 1.26
N LYS A 44 16.50 2.30 0.27
CA LYS A 44 17.05 1.41 -0.77
C LYS A 44 17.93 0.28 -0.24
N GLU A 45 18.81 0.57 0.71
CA GLU A 45 19.71 -0.45 1.27
C GLU A 45 18.94 -1.53 2.04
N PHE A 46 17.85 -1.12 2.70
CA PHE A 46 16.97 -2.03 3.43
C PHE A 46 16.05 -2.81 2.49
N SER A 47 15.50 -2.17 1.46
CA SER A 47 14.63 -2.84 0.46
C SER A 47 15.41 -3.87 -0.35
N GLN A 48 16.71 -3.70 -0.54
CA GLN A 48 17.59 -4.69 -1.17
C GLN A 48 18.01 -5.83 -0.21
N GLY A 49 17.68 -5.74 1.07
CA GLY A 49 18.09 -6.73 2.09
C GLY A 49 19.56 -6.64 2.49
N ASN A 50 20.24 -5.54 2.17
CA ASN A 50 21.65 -5.32 2.55
C ASN A 50 21.78 -4.92 4.02
N ALA A 51 20.72 -4.36 4.60
CA ALA A 51 20.66 -3.94 6.00
C ALA A 51 19.27 -4.23 6.61
N ILE A 52 19.19 -4.23 7.94
CA ILE A 52 17.94 -4.31 8.69
C ILE A 52 17.68 -2.92 9.27
N PRO A 53 16.55 -2.27 8.98
CA PRO A 53 16.29 -0.93 9.49
C PRO A 53 15.94 -0.97 10.98
N THR A 54 16.24 0.14 11.65
CA THR A 54 15.85 0.45 13.02
C THR A 54 14.81 1.58 13.01
N PRO A 55 13.95 1.70 14.04
CA PRO A 55 12.94 2.76 14.10
C PRO A 55 13.48 4.18 13.99
N ASP A 56 14.75 4.39 14.38
CA ASP A 56 15.43 5.69 14.33
C ASP A 56 15.96 6.03 12.93
N ASP A 57 16.02 5.08 12.00
CA ASP A 57 16.48 5.32 10.63
C ASP A 57 15.52 6.25 9.89
N LEU A 58 16.08 7.15 9.09
CA LEU A 58 15.31 8.13 8.31
C LEU A 58 14.27 7.45 7.40
N CYS A 59 14.60 6.28 6.85
CA CYS A 59 13.67 5.44 6.09
C CYS A 59 12.41 5.11 6.90
N CYS A 60 12.57 4.66 8.14
CA CYS A 60 11.44 4.32 8.99
C CYS A 60 10.64 5.55 9.42
N GLN A 61 11.30 6.67 9.70
CA GLN A 61 10.61 7.92 10.00
C GLN A 61 9.73 8.40 8.84
N GLN A 62 10.25 8.32 7.61
CA GLN A 62 9.49 8.67 6.41
C GLN A 62 8.35 7.68 6.16
N LEU A 63 8.61 6.37 6.26
CA LEU A 63 7.55 5.37 6.12
C LEU A 63 6.45 5.60 7.14
N ASN A 64 6.78 5.80 8.42
CA ASN A 64 5.81 6.03 9.50
C ASN A 64 5.02 7.35 9.37
N SER A 65 5.44 8.27 8.50
CA SER A 65 4.67 9.48 8.18
C SER A 65 3.59 9.24 7.12
N LEU A 66 3.63 8.10 6.40
CA LEU A 66 2.67 7.76 5.37
C LEU A 66 1.37 7.19 5.96
N SER A 67 0.27 7.37 5.25
CA SER A 67 -0.93 6.54 5.46
C SER A 67 -0.72 5.15 4.86
N GLY A 68 -1.52 4.16 5.29
CA GLY A 68 -1.50 2.82 4.67
C GLY A 68 -1.78 2.88 3.16
N ASP A 69 -2.71 3.74 2.73
CA ASP A 69 -3.02 3.94 1.31
C ASP A 69 -1.82 4.51 0.54
N CYS A 70 -1.05 5.42 1.14
CA CYS A 70 0.16 5.95 0.53
C CYS A 70 1.31 4.96 0.52
N LEU A 71 1.44 4.12 1.55
CA LEU A 71 2.37 3.00 1.54
C LEU A 71 2.05 2.05 0.37
N CYS A 72 0.78 1.71 0.19
CA CYS A 72 0.27 0.90 -0.92
C CYS A 72 0.57 1.54 -2.29
N LYS A 73 0.29 2.84 -2.46
CA LYS A 73 0.62 3.56 -3.69
C LYS A 73 2.13 3.54 -3.97
N GLY A 74 2.95 3.86 -2.97
CA GLY A 74 4.40 3.87 -3.11
C GLY A 74 4.95 2.52 -3.56
N PHE A 75 4.53 1.43 -2.91
CA PHE A 75 4.96 0.10 -3.33
C PHE A 75 4.48 -0.23 -4.75
N GLN A 76 3.27 0.18 -5.15
CA GLN A 76 2.80 -0.05 -6.51
C GLN A 76 3.68 0.67 -7.55
N VAL A 77 4.05 1.93 -7.30
CA VAL A 77 4.96 2.71 -8.15
C VAL A 77 6.33 2.03 -8.20
N HIS A 78 6.91 1.71 -7.04
CA HIS A 78 8.24 1.10 -6.97
C HIS A 78 8.30 -0.29 -7.60
N LEU A 79 7.30 -1.14 -7.39
CA LEU A 79 7.23 -2.46 -8.00
C LEU A 79 7.12 -2.41 -9.53
N SER A 80 6.53 -1.35 -10.08
CA SER A 80 6.36 -1.19 -11.53
C SER A 80 7.68 -0.94 -12.28
N ILE A 81 8.70 -0.42 -11.58
CA ILE A 81 10.02 -0.10 -12.14
C ILE A 81 11.07 -1.18 -11.87
N LEU A 82 10.76 -2.14 -10.99
CA LEU A 82 11.69 -3.20 -10.62
C LEU A 82 11.73 -4.32 -11.68
N PRO A 83 12.89 -4.98 -11.86
CA PRO A 83 13.00 -6.10 -12.77
C PRO A 83 12.14 -7.28 -12.29
N PRO A 84 11.65 -8.15 -13.19
CA PRO A 84 10.67 -9.20 -12.87
C PRO A 84 11.19 -10.27 -11.90
N ASP A 85 12.50 -10.40 -11.77
CA ASP A 85 13.21 -11.31 -10.87
C ASP A 85 13.61 -10.65 -9.54
N TYR A 86 13.20 -9.41 -9.30
CA TYR A 86 13.51 -8.70 -8.07
C TYR A 86 12.86 -9.35 -6.84
N ASN A 87 13.64 -9.55 -5.78
CA ASN A 87 13.19 -10.22 -4.57
C ASN A 87 12.36 -9.28 -3.70
N LEU A 88 11.05 -9.51 -3.66
CA LEU A 88 10.09 -8.71 -2.87
C LEU A 88 10.08 -9.02 -1.37
N THR A 89 10.88 -9.98 -0.90
CA THR A 89 10.89 -10.37 0.51
C THR A 89 11.33 -9.23 1.42
N ALA A 90 12.48 -8.60 1.13
CA ALA A 90 13.01 -7.52 1.97
C ALA A 90 12.16 -6.24 1.90
N PRO A 91 11.71 -5.76 0.72
CA PRO A 91 10.81 -4.62 0.62
C PRO A 91 9.51 -4.84 1.40
N LEU A 92 8.84 -5.99 1.24
CA LEU A 92 7.56 -6.23 1.91
C LEU A 92 7.67 -6.36 3.44
N GLN A 93 8.85 -6.72 3.97
CA GLN A 93 9.10 -6.76 5.41
C GLN A 93 9.47 -5.38 5.99
N LEU A 94 9.80 -4.42 5.14
CA LEU A 94 10.29 -3.10 5.56
C LEU A 94 9.32 -2.34 6.48
N PRO A 95 8.00 -2.23 6.15
CA PRO A 95 7.07 -1.53 7.03
C PRO A 95 6.99 -2.17 8.42
N ARG A 96 7.00 -3.50 8.46
CA ARG A 96 6.99 -4.28 9.71
C ARG A 96 8.26 -4.05 10.53
N ASN A 97 9.43 -4.08 9.89
CA ASN A 97 10.70 -3.83 10.57
C ASN A 97 10.80 -2.39 11.11
N CYS A 98 10.19 -1.44 10.42
CA CYS A 98 10.08 -0.04 10.84
C CYS A 98 9.00 0.23 11.90
N GLY A 99 8.23 -0.79 12.30
CA GLY A 99 7.13 -0.63 13.25
C GLY A 99 5.95 0.16 12.69
N PHE A 100 5.76 0.14 11.37
CA PHE A 100 4.65 0.85 10.73
C PHE A 100 3.31 0.32 11.25
N PRO A 101 2.42 1.22 11.74
CA PRO A 101 1.14 0.82 12.31
C PRO A 101 0.16 0.45 11.20
N LEU A 102 0.30 -0.76 10.65
CA LEU A 102 -0.75 -1.38 9.84
C LEU A 102 -1.87 -1.82 10.77
N ASP A 103 -2.93 -1.01 10.85
CA ASP A 103 -4.16 -1.36 11.56
C ASP A 103 -5.31 -1.42 10.54
N PRO A 104 -5.92 -2.61 10.30
CA PRO A 104 -5.55 -3.94 10.83
C PRO A 104 -4.25 -4.53 10.24
N PRO A 105 -3.53 -5.42 10.95
CA PRO A 105 -2.41 -6.16 10.37
C PRO A 105 -2.87 -7.08 9.23
N GLY A 106 -1.99 -7.33 8.25
CA GLY A 106 -2.33 -8.17 7.08
C GLY A 106 -3.07 -7.42 5.97
N CYS A 107 -2.89 -6.10 5.87
CA CYS A 107 -3.47 -5.29 4.80
C CYS A 107 -3.02 -5.74 3.40
N SER A 108 -3.98 -5.93 2.49
CA SER A 108 -3.73 -6.20 1.08
C SER A 108 -3.74 -4.91 0.28
N CYS A 109 -2.79 -4.77 -0.64
CA CYS A 109 -2.73 -3.70 -1.64
C CYS A 109 -2.64 -4.36 -3.02
N GLY A 110 -3.76 -4.37 -3.75
CA GLY A 110 -3.83 -5.04 -5.05
C GLY A 110 -3.45 -6.52 -4.99
N SER A 111 -2.32 -6.88 -5.60
CA SER A 111 -1.82 -8.26 -5.72
C SER A 111 -0.92 -8.73 -4.58
N TYR A 112 -0.54 -7.85 -3.65
CA TYR A 112 0.36 -8.19 -2.54
C TYR A 112 -0.29 -7.88 -1.18
N THR A 113 0.18 -8.59 -0.15
CA THR A 113 -0.30 -8.44 1.22
C THR A 113 0.89 -8.14 2.11
N PHE A 114 0.77 -7.09 2.90
CA PHE A 114 1.80 -6.76 3.88
C PHE A 114 1.76 -7.79 5.01
N PRO A 115 2.92 -8.33 5.41
CA PRO A 115 2.99 -9.29 6.50
C PRO A 115 2.53 -8.63 7.80
N SER A 116 1.72 -9.38 8.56
CA SER A 116 1.35 -9.07 9.95
C SER A 116 2.54 -9.17 10.91
#